data_AF-A0A2G2HHQ7-F1
#
_entry.id   AF-A0A2G2HHQ7-F1
#
_cell.length_a   1.000
_cell.length_b   1.000
_cell.length_c   1.000
_cell.angle_alpha   90.00
_cell.angle_beta   90.00
_cell.angle_gamma   90.00
#
_symmetry.space_group_name_H-M   'P 1'
#
loop_
_entity.id
_entity.type
_entity.pdbx_description
1 polymer ?
#
loop_
_entity_poly.entity_id
_entity_poly.type
_entity_poly.pdbx_seq_one_letter_code
_entity_poly.pdbx_strand_id
1 'polypeptide(L)'
;MNLSKEQIQFIDNYLKGQGIKFWDVRIELVDHIASKLEKSKDLILNRTYLIKEFGTRVTLEKLVDEKQKIINKKYRKLYFKEMINFFKDIKKIAIFGILILLYFFLFKHLSYKSFKITSTVLFIFPVVVYIILALKNHFLKEKSIHLERAHFYVAFSFFILNIFFQVLKPRGMFDATVNIQTTTFLMIVPLNMFFSFCGYMVYKRTYEEYSKIFKQLKSI
;
A
#
# COMPACT_ATOMS: atom_id res chain seq x y z
N MET A 1 -34.76 5.80 7.88
CA MET A 1 -35.41 4.58 7.36
C MET A 1 -34.26 3.67 6.97
N ASN A 2 -33.98 2.66 7.78
CA ASN A 2 -32.84 1.78 7.49
C ASN A 2 -33.12 1.00 6.21
N LEU A 3 -32.16 1.00 5.28
CA LEU A 3 -32.25 0.19 4.07
C LEU A 3 -32.37 -1.30 4.43
N SER A 4 -33.20 -2.03 3.67
CA SER A 4 -33.25 -3.49 3.79
C SER A 4 -31.96 -4.12 3.25
N LYS A 5 -31.66 -5.36 3.67
CA LYS A 5 -30.49 -6.12 3.18
C LYS A 5 -30.53 -6.29 1.66
N GLU A 6 -31.72 -6.48 1.10
CA GLU A 6 -31.95 -6.62 -0.34
C GLU A 6 -31.64 -5.32 -1.08
N GLN A 7 -32.00 -4.17 -0.51
CA GLN A 7 -31.70 -2.85 -1.08
C GLN A 7 -30.21 -2.55 -1.07
N ILE A 8 -29.52 -2.87 0.03
CA ILE A 8 -28.06 -2.76 0.15
C ILE A 8 -27.38 -3.65 -0.91
N GLN A 9 -27.82 -4.91 -1.02
CA GLN A 9 -27.28 -5.85 -1.99
C GLN A 9 -27.54 -5.41 -3.43
N PHE A 10 -28.70 -4.80 -3.71
CA PHE A 10 -29.04 -4.24 -5.02
C PHE A 10 -28.05 -3.13 -5.42
N ILE A 11 -27.77 -2.19 -4.50
CA ILE A 11 -26.80 -1.10 -4.75
C ILE A 11 -25.39 -1.66 -4.90
N ASP A 12 -24.94 -2.56 -4.02
CA ASP A 12 -23.61 -3.18 -4.08
C ASP A 12 -23.39 -3.92 -5.41
N ASN A 13 -24.39 -4.71 -5.85
CA ASN A 13 -24.34 -5.42 -7.13
C ASN A 13 -24.29 -4.46 -8.33
N TYR A 14 -25.06 -3.36 -8.28
CA TYR A 14 -24.98 -2.32 -9.30
C TYR A 14 -23.57 -1.71 -9.38
N LEU A 15 -23.00 -1.30 -8.24
CA LEU A 15 -21.65 -0.70 -8.18
C LEU A 15 -20.56 -1.68 -8.63
N LYS A 16 -20.67 -2.97 -8.28
CA LYS A 16 -19.81 -4.05 -8.79
C LYS A 16 -19.91 -4.15 -10.31
N GLY A 17 -21.13 -4.14 -10.85
CA GLY A 17 -21.38 -4.16 -12.30
C GLY A 17 -20.84 -2.93 -13.05
N GLN A 18 -20.72 -1.78 -12.38
CA GLN A 18 -20.07 -0.58 -12.91
C GLN A 18 -18.53 -0.60 -12.78
N GLY A 19 -17.93 -1.68 -12.27
CA GLY A 19 -16.47 -1.85 -12.19
C GLY A 19 -15.82 -1.37 -10.89
N ILE A 20 -16.60 -1.03 -9.86
CA ILE A 20 -16.05 -0.58 -8.57
C ILE A 20 -15.58 -1.79 -7.75
N LYS A 21 -14.30 -2.14 -7.93
CA LYS A 21 -13.66 -3.31 -7.31
C LYS A 21 -13.44 -3.19 -5.79
N PHE A 22 -13.40 -1.97 -5.26
CA PHE A 22 -13.02 -1.70 -3.87
C PHE A 22 -14.24 -1.74 -2.93
N TRP A 23 -14.24 -2.67 -1.96
CA TRP A 23 -15.40 -2.85 -1.07
C TRP A 23 -15.64 -1.63 -0.16
N ASP A 24 -14.56 -1.03 0.33
CA ASP A 24 -14.58 0.16 1.17
C ASP A 24 -15.06 1.40 0.40
N VAL A 25 -14.87 1.45 -0.92
CA VAL A 25 -15.50 2.47 -1.77
C VAL A 25 -16.97 2.20 -1.96
N ARG A 26 -17.37 0.95 -2.24
CA ARG A 26 -18.79 0.62 -2.43
C ARG A 26 -19.62 0.91 -1.19
N ILE A 27 -19.10 0.63 0.00
CA ILE A 27 -19.81 0.88 1.26
C ILE A 27 -20.06 2.37 1.49
N GLU A 28 -19.08 3.23 1.22
CA GLU A 28 -19.31 4.68 1.31
C GLU A 28 -20.36 5.17 0.31
N LEU A 29 -20.39 4.60 -0.90
CA LEU A 29 -21.41 4.93 -1.89
C LEU A 29 -22.80 4.40 -1.50
N VAL A 30 -22.88 3.20 -0.90
CA VAL A 30 -24.12 2.66 -0.33
C VAL A 30 -24.63 3.54 0.80
N ASP A 31 -23.75 3.97 1.71
CA ASP A 31 -24.10 4.85 2.84
C ASP A 31 -24.59 6.23 2.36
N HIS A 32 -23.98 6.77 1.30
CA HIS A 32 -24.44 7.99 0.65
C HIS A 32 -25.86 7.85 0.08
N ILE A 33 -26.18 6.73 -0.56
CA ILE A 33 -27.54 6.44 -1.05
C ILE A 33 -28.51 6.26 0.11
N ALA A 34 -28.13 5.50 1.14
CA ALA A 34 -28.93 5.31 2.35
C ALA A 34 -29.30 6.66 2.95
N SER A 35 -28.32 7.51 3.20
CA SER A 35 -28.49 8.86 3.75
C SER A 35 -29.43 9.73 2.92
N LYS A 36 -29.42 9.62 1.59
CA LYS A 36 -30.33 10.36 0.71
C LYS A 36 -31.77 9.85 0.77
N LEU A 37 -31.95 8.54 0.78
CA LEU A 37 -33.27 7.92 0.91
C LEU A 37 -33.90 8.19 2.28
N GLU A 38 -33.09 8.27 3.33
CA GLU A 38 -33.57 8.64 4.67
C GLU A 38 -34.04 10.09 4.75
N LYS A 39 -33.40 10.99 4.01
CA LYS A 39 -33.74 12.42 3.98
C LYS A 39 -34.92 12.73 3.07
N SER A 40 -35.24 11.87 2.11
CA SER A 40 -36.28 12.11 1.11
C SER A 40 -37.24 10.94 1.03
N LYS A 41 -38.41 11.08 1.67
CA LYS A 41 -39.45 10.04 1.74
C LYS A 41 -40.02 9.63 0.38
N ASP A 42 -39.92 10.49 -0.63
CA ASP A 42 -40.50 10.26 -1.96
C ASP A 42 -39.54 9.54 -2.94
N LEU A 43 -38.30 9.28 -2.53
CA LEU A 43 -37.33 8.63 -3.40
C LEU A 43 -37.53 7.12 -3.42
N ILE A 44 -37.83 6.58 -4.61
CA ILE A 44 -37.92 5.15 -4.86
C ILE A 44 -36.58 4.64 -5.35
N LEU A 45 -35.97 3.71 -4.61
CA LEU A 45 -34.73 3.07 -5.02
C LEU A 45 -34.98 2.17 -6.24
N ASN A 46 -34.40 2.54 -7.38
CA ASN A 46 -34.41 1.74 -8.60
C ASN A 46 -33.14 2.04 -9.45
N ARG A 47 -32.97 1.32 -10.55
CA ARG A 47 -31.81 1.49 -11.45
C ARG A 47 -31.72 2.90 -12.04
N THR A 48 -32.85 3.50 -12.41
CA THR A 48 -32.93 4.85 -12.99
C THR A 48 -32.42 5.90 -12.00
N TYR A 49 -32.80 5.75 -10.72
CA TYR A 49 -32.30 6.59 -9.63
C TYR A 49 -30.79 6.47 -9.46
N LEU A 50 -30.25 5.24 -9.45
CA LEU A 50 -28.79 5.03 -9.34
C LEU A 50 -28.01 5.62 -10.51
N ILE A 51 -28.53 5.51 -11.74
CA ILE A 51 -27.92 6.16 -12.92
C ILE A 51 -27.95 7.68 -12.80
N LYS A 52 -29.06 8.26 -12.32
CA LYS A 52 -29.17 9.70 -12.11
C LYS A 52 -28.20 10.21 -11.05
N GLU A 53 -28.04 9.44 -9.98
CA GLU A 53 -27.24 9.82 -8.82
C GLU A 53 -25.73 9.63 -9.04
N PHE A 54 -25.32 8.49 -9.58
CA PHE A 54 -23.91 8.17 -9.81
C PHE A 54 -23.40 8.53 -11.20
N GLY A 55 -24.32 8.79 -12.14
CA GLY A 55 -23.99 9.07 -13.52
C GLY A 55 -23.58 7.83 -14.31
N THR A 56 -22.69 8.05 -15.27
CA THR A 56 -22.15 6.97 -16.12
C THR A 56 -21.00 6.26 -15.42
N ARG A 57 -20.60 5.11 -15.97
CA ARG A 57 -19.38 4.42 -15.54
C ARG A 57 -18.15 5.34 -15.52
N VAL A 58 -18.01 6.24 -16.50
CA VAL A 58 -16.89 7.19 -16.57
C VAL A 58 -16.90 8.15 -15.37
N THR A 59 -18.09 8.57 -14.93
CA THR A 59 -18.24 9.43 -13.73
C THR A 59 -17.79 8.69 -12.47
N LEU A 60 -18.19 7.42 -12.33
CA LEU A 60 -17.79 6.58 -11.21
C LEU A 60 -16.29 6.27 -11.21
N GLU A 61 -15.69 6.02 -12.37
CA GLU A 61 -14.24 5.84 -12.51
C GLU A 61 -13.48 7.09 -12.06
N LYS A 62 -13.92 8.29 -12.47
CA LYS A 62 -13.34 9.56 -12.00
C LYS A 62 -13.46 9.73 -10.48
N LEU A 63 -14.61 9.38 -9.89
CA LEU A 63 -14.81 9.44 -8.44
C LEU A 63 -13.83 8.50 -7.71
N VAL A 64 -13.67 7.28 -8.22
CA VAL A 64 -12.70 6.31 -7.70
C VAL A 64 -11.28 6.86 -7.80
N ASP A 65 -10.90 7.49 -8.91
CA ASP A 65 -9.58 8.08 -9.10
C ASP A 65 -9.31 9.26 -8.17
N GLU A 66 -10.28 10.16 -7.98
CA GLU A 66 -10.19 11.27 -7.02
C GLU A 66 -10.00 10.74 -5.60
N LYS A 67 -10.78 9.72 -5.23
CA LYS A 67 -10.65 9.05 -3.94
C LYS A 67 -9.27 8.40 -3.77
N GLN A 68 -8.74 7.75 -4.81
CA GLN A 68 -7.37 7.24 -4.80
C GLN A 68 -6.33 8.35 -4.57
N LYS A 69 -6.49 9.54 -5.16
CA LYS A 69 -5.58 10.68 -4.93
C LYS A 69 -5.64 11.17 -3.48
N ILE A 70 -6.85 11.31 -2.93
CA ILE A 70 -7.06 11.72 -1.53
C ILE A 70 -6.40 10.71 -0.57
N ILE A 71 -6.66 9.42 -0.80
CA ILE A 71 -6.09 8.33 -0.02
C ILE A 71 -4.57 8.32 -0.15
N ASN A 72 -4.01 8.44 -1.35
CA ASN A 72 -2.57 8.50 -1.54
C ASN A 72 -1.93 9.65 -0.73
N LYS A 73 -2.55 10.83 -0.71
CA LYS A 73 -2.10 11.96 0.12
C LYS A 73 -2.14 11.62 1.62
N LYS A 74 -3.18 10.92 2.09
CA LYS A 74 -3.27 10.41 3.48
C LYS A 74 -2.14 9.45 3.79
N TYR A 75 -1.91 8.44 2.95
CA TYR A 75 -0.88 7.42 3.19
C TYR A 75 0.54 7.96 3.09
N ARG A 76 0.80 8.92 2.21
CA ARG A 76 2.09 9.64 2.19
C ARG A 76 2.37 10.31 3.54
N LYS A 77 1.38 11.00 4.11
CA LYS A 77 1.52 11.63 5.44
C LYS A 77 1.74 10.60 6.54
N LEU A 78 1.02 9.48 6.51
CA LEU A 78 1.22 8.38 7.48
C LEU A 78 2.62 7.77 7.37
N TYR A 79 3.10 7.55 6.15
CA TYR A 79 4.43 7.03 5.89
C TYR A 79 5.53 7.94 6.44
N PHE A 80 5.46 9.25 6.17
CA PHE A 80 6.37 10.24 6.77
C PHE A 80 6.25 10.30 8.30
N LYS A 81 5.04 10.16 8.85
CA LYS A 81 4.83 10.11 10.29
C LYS A 81 5.53 8.90 10.92
N GLU A 82 5.48 7.73 10.29
CA GLU A 82 6.19 6.54 10.78
C GLU A 82 7.71 6.69 10.70
N MET A 83 8.25 7.38 9.68
CA MET A 83 9.66 7.74 9.65
C MET A 83 10.06 8.62 10.85
N ILE A 84 9.26 9.63 11.18
CA ILE A 84 9.50 10.48 12.35
C ILE A 84 9.38 9.66 13.65
N ASN A 85 8.37 8.80 13.75
CA ASN A 85 8.16 7.95 14.93
C ASN A 85 9.31 6.95 15.14
N PHE A 86 9.94 6.48 14.06
CA PHE A 86 11.10 5.60 14.15
C PHE A 86 12.23 6.26 14.93
N PHE A 87 12.56 7.52 14.62
CA PHE A 87 13.61 8.28 15.30
C PHE A 87 13.23 8.76 16.71
N LYS A 88 11.99 8.58 17.14
CA LYS A 88 11.56 8.82 18.53
C LYS A 88 11.74 7.60 19.42
N ASP A 89 11.95 6.42 18.84
CA ASP A 89 12.06 5.17 19.57
C ASP A 89 13.51 4.70 19.60
N ILE A 90 14.20 4.98 20.71
CA ILE A 90 15.62 4.66 20.87
C ILE A 90 15.92 3.17 20.68
N LYS A 91 14.98 2.28 21.01
CA LYS A 91 15.16 0.82 20.82
C LYS A 91 15.20 0.47 19.34
N LYS A 92 14.33 1.07 18.52
CA LYS A 92 14.33 0.86 17.06
C LYS A 92 15.61 1.39 16.43
N ILE A 93 16.08 2.56 16.85
CA ILE A 93 17.34 3.14 16.39
C ILE A 93 18.51 2.23 16.76
N ALA A 94 18.59 1.76 18.01
CA ALA A 94 19.66 0.89 18.47
C ALA A 94 19.71 -0.43 17.67
N ILE A 95 18.56 -1.10 17.51
CA ILE A 95 18.47 -2.33 16.72
C ILE A 95 18.91 -2.08 15.27
N PHE A 96 18.44 -0.99 14.65
CA PHE A 96 18.80 -0.67 13.28
C PHE A 96 20.28 -0.31 13.12
N GLY A 97 20.86 0.39 14.09
CA GLY A 97 22.30 0.67 14.14
C GLY A 97 23.12 -0.61 14.22
N ILE A 98 22.74 -1.57 15.08
CA ILE A 98 23.38 -2.89 15.16
C ILE A 98 23.30 -3.63 13.82
N LEU A 99 22.15 -3.60 13.15
CA LEU A 99 21.99 -4.22 11.83
C LEU A 99 22.88 -3.58 10.76
N ILE A 100 23.03 -2.25 10.78
CA ILE A 100 23.96 -1.54 9.89
C ILE A 100 25.40 -1.95 10.17
N LEU A 101 25.80 -2.01 11.44
CA LEU A 101 27.16 -2.42 11.83
C LEU A 101 27.44 -3.86 11.41
N LEU A 102 26.49 -4.77 11.59
CA LEU A 102 26.60 -6.16 11.13
C LEU A 102 26.75 -6.22 9.60
N TYR A 103 25.95 -5.45 8.87
CA TYR A 103 26.04 -5.38 7.41
C TYR A 103 27.39 -4.81 6.93
N PHE A 104 27.92 -3.80 7.62
CA PHE A 104 29.27 -3.28 7.35
C PHE A 104 30.37 -4.30 7.69
N PHE A 105 30.19 -5.09 8.74
CA PHE A 105 31.10 -6.19 9.06
C PHE A 105 31.11 -7.26 7.97
N LEU A 106 29.94 -7.63 7.43
CA LEU A 106 29.83 -8.54 6.28
C LEU A 106 30.56 -7.97 5.06
N PHE A 107 30.44 -6.68 4.79
CA PHE A 107 31.20 -6.02 3.72
C PHE A 107 32.72 -6.21 3.88
N LYS A 108 33.27 -6.04 5.10
CA LYS A 108 34.72 -6.17 5.33
C LYS A 108 35.27 -7.58 5.17
N HIS A 109 34.46 -8.61 5.41
CA HIS A 109 34.93 -10.00 5.49
C HIS A 109 34.49 -10.89 4.33
N LEU A 110 33.53 -10.44 3.51
CA LEU A 110 33.08 -11.19 2.34
C LEU A 110 33.84 -10.77 1.08
N SER A 111 34.07 -11.74 0.19
CA SER A 111 34.49 -11.42 -1.18
C SER A 111 33.45 -10.51 -1.85
N TYR A 112 33.88 -9.67 -2.80
CA TYR A 112 32.97 -8.78 -3.54
C TYR A 112 31.78 -9.55 -4.15
N LYS A 113 32.02 -10.72 -4.73
CA LYS A 113 30.96 -11.56 -5.32
C LYS A 113 29.92 -11.96 -4.27
N SER A 114 30.38 -12.46 -3.13
CA SER A 114 29.49 -12.85 -2.02
C SER A 114 28.74 -11.65 -1.44
N PHE A 115 29.43 -10.53 -1.22
CA PHE A 115 28.82 -9.29 -0.73
C PHE A 115 27.71 -8.81 -1.66
N LYS A 116 27.97 -8.73 -2.97
CA LYS A 116 26.99 -8.31 -3.98
C LYS A 116 25.72 -9.17 -3.96
N ILE A 117 25.87 -10.49 -3.87
CA ILE A 117 24.73 -11.41 -3.78
C ILE A 117 23.93 -11.11 -2.50
N THR A 118 24.60 -11.05 -1.34
CA THR A 118 23.97 -10.75 -0.05
C THR A 118 23.21 -9.42 -0.07
N SER A 119 23.84 -8.35 -0.55
CA SER A 119 23.23 -7.03 -0.69
C SER A 119 22.01 -7.03 -1.61
N THR A 120 22.08 -7.77 -2.72
CA THR A 120 20.96 -7.90 -3.65
C THR A 120 19.77 -8.62 -3.01
N VAL A 121 20.03 -9.71 -2.28
CA VAL A 121 18.98 -10.46 -1.55
C VAL A 121 18.33 -9.56 -0.50
N LEU A 122 19.13 -8.85 0.31
CA LEU A 122 18.61 -7.91 1.30
C LEU A 122 17.81 -6.77 0.66
N PHE A 123 18.23 -6.27 -0.50
CA PHE A 123 17.50 -5.22 -1.21
C PHE A 123 16.14 -5.69 -1.76
N ILE A 124 16.06 -6.94 -2.24
CA ILE A 124 14.83 -7.51 -2.81
C ILE A 124 13.88 -8.01 -1.71
N PHE A 125 14.39 -8.32 -0.51
CA PHE A 125 13.60 -8.88 0.59
C PHE A 125 12.27 -8.15 0.87
N PRO A 126 12.19 -6.80 0.93
CA PRO A 126 10.92 -6.11 1.10
C PRO A 126 9.89 -6.36 0.00
N VAL A 127 10.32 -6.61 -1.24
CA VAL A 127 9.44 -6.97 -2.35
C VAL A 127 8.87 -8.37 -2.15
N VAL A 128 9.66 -9.30 -1.65
CA VAL A 128 9.18 -10.66 -1.30
C VAL A 128 8.13 -10.57 -0.20
N VAL A 129 8.38 -9.77 0.84
CA VAL A 129 7.39 -9.49 1.90
C VAL A 129 6.12 -8.88 1.30
N TYR A 130 6.24 -7.88 0.42
CA TYR A 130 5.12 -7.29 -0.29
C TYR A 130 4.30 -8.33 -1.06
N ILE A 131 4.94 -9.23 -1.82
CA ILE A 131 4.27 -10.28 -2.60
C ILE A 131 3.52 -11.24 -1.67
N ILE A 132 4.13 -11.69 -0.57
CA ILE A 132 3.48 -12.58 0.40
C ILE A 132 2.22 -11.92 0.99
N LEU A 133 2.32 -10.65 1.37
CA LEU A 133 1.19 -9.89 1.92
C LEU A 133 0.10 -9.66 0.86
N ALA A 134 0.47 -9.40 -0.39
CA ALA A 134 -0.45 -9.24 -1.50
C ALA A 134 -1.20 -10.55 -1.81
N LEU A 135 -0.50 -11.69 -1.82
CA LEU A 135 -1.11 -13.01 -2.02
C LEU A 135 -2.11 -13.33 -0.91
N LYS A 136 -1.74 -13.13 0.36
CA LYS A 136 -2.64 -13.31 1.50
C LYS A 136 -3.95 -12.52 1.33
N ASN A 137 -3.85 -11.29 0.83
CA ASN A 137 -5.02 -10.44 0.62
C ASN A 137 -5.80 -10.76 -0.66
N HIS A 138 -5.15 -11.28 -1.70
CA HIS A 138 -5.84 -11.79 -2.88
C HIS A 138 -6.79 -12.95 -2.54
N PHE A 139 -6.39 -13.84 -1.62
CA PHE A 139 -7.24 -14.93 -1.14
C PHE A 139 -8.47 -14.45 -0.33
N LEU A 140 -8.51 -13.20 0.13
CA LEU A 140 -9.65 -12.64 0.86
C LEU A 140 -10.81 -12.15 -0.05
N LYS A 141 -10.70 -12.36 -1.37
CA LYS A 141 -11.68 -12.08 -2.45
C LYS A 141 -12.10 -10.62 -2.66
N GLU A 142 -12.12 -9.76 -1.63
CA GLU A 142 -12.54 -8.36 -1.78
C GLU A 142 -11.38 -7.37 -1.54
N LYS A 143 -11.11 -6.51 -2.54
CA LYS A 143 -10.02 -5.53 -2.50
C LYS A 143 -10.45 -4.31 -1.67
N SER A 144 -9.56 -3.80 -0.81
CA SER A 144 -9.69 -2.51 -0.13
C SER A 144 -8.72 -1.51 -0.75
N ILE A 145 -9.20 -0.29 -1.04
CA ILE A 145 -8.34 0.79 -1.55
C ILE A 145 -7.29 1.19 -0.51
N HIS A 146 -7.65 1.16 0.77
CA HIS A 146 -6.78 1.49 1.89
C HIS A 146 -5.66 0.47 2.06
N LEU A 147 -6.01 -0.83 2.04
CA LEU A 147 -5.02 -1.89 2.09
C LEU A 147 -4.10 -1.83 0.86
N GLU A 148 -4.64 -1.73 -0.35
CA GLU A 148 -3.83 -1.67 -1.58
C GLU A 148 -2.77 -0.55 -1.51
N ARG A 149 -3.16 0.64 -1.03
CA ARG A 149 -2.25 1.77 -0.85
C ARG A 149 -1.24 1.55 0.28
N ALA A 150 -1.62 0.92 1.38
CA ALA A 150 -0.70 0.62 2.47
C ALA A 150 0.38 -0.41 2.05
N HIS A 151 0.01 -1.43 1.28
CA HIS A 151 0.96 -2.41 0.76
C HIS A 151 2.01 -1.77 -0.14
N PHE A 152 1.60 -0.85 -1.02
CA PHE A 152 2.51 -0.17 -1.94
C PHE A 152 3.72 0.44 -1.22
N TYR A 153 3.52 1.03 -0.04
CA TYR A 153 4.59 1.65 0.73
C TYR A 153 5.61 0.67 1.31
N VAL A 154 5.31 -0.64 1.39
CA VAL A 154 6.28 -1.67 1.81
C VAL A 154 7.41 -1.82 0.78
N ALA A 155 7.08 -1.76 -0.52
CA ALA A 155 8.01 -1.92 -1.63
C ALA A 155 8.35 -0.58 -2.34
N PHE A 156 7.79 0.54 -1.89
CA PHE A 156 7.96 1.84 -2.56
C PHE A 156 9.43 2.26 -2.68
N SER A 157 10.21 2.07 -1.62
CA SER A 157 11.64 2.38 -1.64
C SER A 157 12.42 1.50 -2.60
N PHE A 158 12.02 0.24 -2.81
CA PHE A 158 12.64 -0.61 -3.81
C PHE A 158 12.47 0.03 -5.20
N PHE A 159 11.26 0.46 -5.56
CA PHE A 159 11.01 1.07 -6.87
C PHE A 159 11.82 2.35 -7.09
N ILE A 160 11.95 3.21 -6.07
CA ILE A 160 12.74 4.44 -6.18
C ILE A 160 14.24 4.13 -6.22
N LEU A 161 14.73 3.32 -5.29
CA LEU A 161 16.16 3.14 -5.09
C LEU A 161 16.78 2.16 -6.09
N ASN A 162 15.98 1.35 -6.80
CA ASN A 162 16.48 0.45 -7.83
C ASN A 162 17.18 1.22 -8.97
N ILE A 163 16.82 2.48 -9.21
CA ILE A 163 17.46 3.32 -10.23
C ILE A 163 18.98 3.43 -10.02
N PHE A 164 19.45 3.51 -8.77
CA PHE A 164 20.88 3.60 -8.47
C PHE A 164 21.64 2.36 -8.92
N PHE A 165 21.01 1.18 -8.85
CA PHE A 165 21.60 -0.07 -9.32
C PHE A 165 21.53 -0.24 -10.84
N GLN A 166 20.58 0.41 -11.52
CA GLN A 166 20.51 0.38 -12.99
C GLN A 166 21.55 1.30 -13.62
N VAL A 167 21.73 2.49 -13.04
CA VAL A 167 22.64 3.52 -13.55
C VAL A 167 24.13 3.13 -13.35
N LEU A 168 24.47 2.47 -12.24
CA LEU A 168 25.85 2.21 -11.80
C LEU A 168 26.36 0.77 -12.08
N LYS A 169 25.95 0.13 -13.18
CA LYS A 169 26.48 -1.20 -13.58
C LYS A 169 27.81 -1.06 -14.34
N PRO A 170 28.69 -2.09 -14.33
CA PRO A 170 29.76 -2.17 -15.32
C PRO A 170 29.11 -2.24 -16.71
N ARG A 171 29.50 -1.34 -17.63
CA ARG A 171 28.77 -1.10 -18.91
C ARG A 171 27.33 -0.58 -18.76
N GLY A 172 26.99 0.02 -17.62
CA GLY A 172 25.76 0.79 -17.42
C GLY A 172 25.85 2.17 -18.07
N MET A 173 24.92 3.07 -17.73
CA MET A 173 24.93 4.45 -18.25
C MET A 173 26.21 5.20 -17.83
N PHE A 174 26.79 4.83 -16.68
CA PHE A 174 28.13 5.23 -16.26
C PHE A 174 28.92 3.98 -15.85
N ASP A 175 30.14 3.81 -16.38
CA ASP A 175 30.97 2.65 -16.05
C ASP A 175 31.51 2.79 -14.61
N ALA A 176 30.83 2.12 -13.68
CA ALA A 176 31.13 2.25 -12.25
C ALA A 176 32.17 1.21 -11.82
N THR A 177 33.25 1.68 -11.19
CA THR A 177 34.26 0.82 -10.57
C THR A 177 33.66 -0.05 -9.46
N VAL A 178 34.35 -1.14 -9.11
CA VAL A 178 33.96 -2.03 -8.00
C VAL A 178 33.75 -1.27 -6.69
N ASN A 179 34.59 -0.26 -6.42
CA ASN A 179 34.49 0.57 -5.22
C ASN A 179 33.22 1.42 -5.19
N ILE A 180 32.84 2.01 -6.33
CA ILE A 180 31.61 2.79 -6.46
C ILE A 180 30.40 1.91 -6.20
N GLN A 181 30.32 0.75 -6.86
CA GLN A 181 29.18 -0.18 -6.69
C GLN A 181 29.04 -0.67 -5.25
N THR A 182 30.15 -1.02 -4.63
CA THR A 182 30.20 -1.47 -3.23
C THR A 182 29.71 -0.36 -2.30
N THR A 183 30.17 0.87 -2.53
CA THR A 183 29.73 2.04 -1.78
C THR A 183 28.23 2.30 -1.97
N THR A 184 27.71 2.15 -3.19
CA THR A 184 26.26 2.23 -3.47
C THR A 184 25.49 1.18 -2.67
N PHE A 185 25.93 -0.08 -2.66
CA PHE A 185 25.28 -1.13 -1.87
C PHE A 185 25.30 -0.84 -0.37
N LEU A 186 26.39 -0.26 0.15
CA LEU A 186 26.50 0.12 1.56
C LEU A 186 25.52 1.21 1.97
N MET A 187 25.22 2.16 1.09
CA MET A 187 24.26 3.24 1.37
C MET A 187 22.81 2.84 1.10
N ILE A 188 22.56 2.24 -0.06
CA ILE A 188 21.21 2.04 -0.58
C ILE A 188 20.48 0.90 0.13
N VAL A 189 21.17 -0.18 0.52
CA VAL A 189 20.52 -1.32 1.17
C VAL A 189 19.96 -0.95 2.55
N PRO A 190 20.71 -0.34 3.48
CA PRO A 190 20.15 0.13 4.73
C PRO A 190 19.01 1.12 4.53
N LEU A 191 19.17 2.07 3.60
CA LEU A 191 18.14 3.06 3.32
C LEU A 191 16.83 2.43 2.84
N ASN A 192 16.92 1.43 1.95
CA ASN A 192 15.77 0.66 1.50
C ASN A 192 15.11 -0.10 2.66
N MET A 193 15.89 -0.75 3.51
CA MET A 193 15.37 -1.49 4.67
C MET A 193 14.67 -0.58 5.67
N PHE A 194 15.23 0.60 5.95
CA PHE A 194 14.60 1.61 6.80
C PHE A 194 13.24 2.06 6.27
N PHE A 195 13.20 2.43 4.99
CA PHE A 195 11.99 2.88 4.33
C PHE A 195 10.92 1.79 4.23
N SER A 196 11.31 0.58 3.82
CA SER A 196 10.43 -0.59 3.80
C SER A 196 9.89 -0.94 5.18
N PHE A 197 10.69 -0.81 6.25
CA PHE A 197 10.22 -0.99 7.62
C PHE A 197 9.13 0.03 7.99
N CYS A 198 9.32 1.32 7.66
CA CYS A 198 8.30 2.35 7.86
C CYS A 198 7.02 2.02 7.07
N GLY A 199 7.16 1.55 5.83
CA GLY A 199 6.05 1.10 4.99
C GLY A 199 5.29 -0.09 5.60
N TYR A 200 6.02 -1.05 6.15
CA TYR A 200 5.45 -2.19 6.86
C TYR A 200 4.67 -1.77 8.11
N MET A 201 5.15 -0.78 8.87
CA MET A 201 4.41 -0.26 10.04
C MET A 201 3.08 0.40 9.63
N VAL A 202 3.06 1.16 8.53
CA VAL A 202 1.81 1.71 7.95
C VAL A 202 0.87 0.59 7.52
N TYR A 203 1.41 -0.43 6.83
CA TYR A 203 0.65 -1.59 6.41
C TYR A 203 0.01 -2.32 7.59
N LYS A 204 0.80 -2.66 8.61
CA LYS A 204 0.34 -3.40 9.80
C LYS A 204 -0.86 -2.71 10.46
N ARG A 205 -0.73 -1.40 10.73
CA ARG A 205 -1.80 -0.60 11.34
C ARG A 205 -3.07 -0.58 10.47
N THR A 206 -2.90 -0.38 9.16
CA THR A 206 -4.02 -0.37 8.22
C THR A 206 -4.71 -1.72 8.14
N TYR A 207 -3.93 -2.81 8.15
CA TYR A 207 -4.45 -4.16 8.13
C TYR A 207 -5.30 -4.45 9.36
N GLU A 208 -4.84 -4.08 10.56
CA GLU A 208 -5.60 -4.24 11.81
C GLU A 208 -6.94 -3.48 11.76
N GLU A 209 -6.92 -2.21 11.32
CA GLU A 209 -8.10 -1.36 11.21
C GLU A 209 -9.12 -1.90 10.19
N TYR A 210 -8.70 -2.10 8.94
CA TYR A 210 -9.61 -2.45 7.85
C TYR A 210 -10.03 -3.92 7.85
N SER A 211 -9.22 -4.83 8.42
CA SER A 211 -9.65 -6.22 8.62
C SER A 211 -10.73 -6.32 9.69
N LYS A 212 -10.69 -5.47 10.72
CA LYS A 212 -11.74 -5.40 11.74
C LYS A 212 -13.05 -4.90 11.14
N ILE A 213 -13.00 -3.80 10.39
CA ILE A 213 -14.17 -3.24 9.69
C ILE A 213 -14.77 -4.28 8.75
N PHE A 214 -13.94 -4.93 7.93
CA PHE A 214 -14.40 -5.95 6.99
C PHE A 214 -15.08 -7.15 7.67
N LYS A 215 -14.55 -7.61 8.81
CA LYS A 215 -15.18 -8.69 9.59
C LYS A 215 -16.55 -8.28 10.15
N GLN A 216 -16.67 -7.06 10.67
CA GLN A 216 -17.95 -6.53 11.17
C GLN A 216 -19.01 -6.45 10.08
N LEU A 217 -18.60 -6.06 8.87
CA LEU A 217 -19.51 -5.99 7.72
C LEU A 217 -20.01 -7.37 7.27
N LYS A 218 -19.16 -8.40 7.36
CA LYS A 218 -19.58 -9.78 7.05
C LYS A 218 -20.50 -10.42 8.09
N SER A 219 -20.54 -9.89 9.31
CA SER A 219 -21.42 -10.38 10.37
C SER A 219 -22.82 -9.76 10.35
N ILE A 220 -23.06 -8.75 9.51
CA ILE A 220 -24.36 -8.10 9.31
C ILE A 220 -25.15 -8.86 8.24
#